data_AF-A0AA96LHN9-F1
#
_entry.id   AF-A0AA96LHN9-F1
#
_cell.length_a   1.000
_cell.length_b   1.000
_cell.length_c   1.000
_cell.angle_alpha   90.00
_cell.angle_beta   90.00
_cell.angle_gamma   90.00
#
_symmetry.space_group_name_H-M   'P 1'
#
loop_
_entity.id
_entity.type
_entity.pdbx_description
1 polymer ?
#
loop_
_entity_poly.entity_id
_entity_poly.type
_entity_poly.pdbx_seq_one_letter_code
_entity_poly.pdbx_strand_id
1 'polypeptide(L)'
;MELTRKDEDVKERGRLKFTGIQLLKRWPSLLALAMAATGLPASTDPMSFILILIALVYPIAGAIRGHLRGVRTILIQAAALLFFSIIALVSLYVDRETGLILLAAGYIGHAVWDFAHFLSNKMVWRWYAEWCTILDFFIAAFLLAPIFM
;
A
#
# COMPACT_ATOMS: atom_id res chain seq x y z
N MET A 1 -5.75 -51.48 2.78
CA MET A 1 -4.85 -50.54 3.49
C MET A 1 -4.22 -49.51 2.54
N GLU A 2 -3.91 -49.87 1.28
CA GLU A 2 -3.35 -48.94 0.29
C GLU A 2 -4.33 -47.87 -0.22
N LEU A 3 -5.61 -48.23 -0.39
CA LEU A 3 -6.64 -47.34 -0.95
C LEU A 3 -6.97 -46.16 -0.03
N THR A 4 -7.05 -46.41 1.29
CA THR A 4 -7.34 -45.37 2.29
C THR A 4 -6.22 -44.34 2.38
N ARG A 5 -4.96 -44.76 2.22
CA ARG A 5 -3.80 -43.86 2.21
C ARG A 5 -3.83 -42.92 1.00
N LYS A 6 -4.25 -43.41 -0.17
CA LYS A 6 -4.31 -42.62 -1.40
C LYS A 6 -5.39 -41.53 -1.33
N ASP A 7 -6.53 -41.84 -0.72
CA ASP A 7 -7.62 -40.88 -0.53
C ASP A 7 -7.27 -39.79 0.50
N GLU A 8 -6.54 -40.14 1.56
CA GLU A 8 -6.02 -39.19 2.53
C GLU A 8 -5.01 -38.21 1.92
N ASP A 9 -4.08 -38.69 1.08
CA ASP A 9 -3.06 -37.88 0.41
C ASP A 9 -3.67 -36.87 -0.58
N VAL A 10 -4.72 -37.27 -1.33
CA VAL A 10 -5.46 -36.39 -2.24
C VAL A 10 -6.21 -35.30 -1.46
N LYS A 11 -6.84 -35.66 -0.34
CA LYS A 11 -7.58 -34.72 0.52
C LYS A 11 -6.65 -33.72 1.21
N GLU A 12 -5.49 -34.17 1.68
CA GLU A 12 -4.45 -33.29 2.25
C GLU A 12 -3.84 -32.35 1.23
N ARG A 13 -3.51 -32.83 0.02
CA ARG A 13 -2.97 -32.01 -1.05
C ARG A 13 -3.97 -30.98 -1.54
N GLY A 14 -5.26 -31.33 -1.59
CA GLY A 14 -6.36 -30.39 -1.88
C GLY A 14 -6.51 -29.32 -0.80
N ARG A 15 -6.47 -29.73 0.47
CA ARG A 15 -6.52 -28.82 1.63
C ARG A 15 -5.32 -27.87 1.65
N LEU A 16 -4.09 -28.36 1.47
CA LEU A 16 -2.87 -27.56 1.42
C LEU A 16 -2.88 -26.57 0.24
N LYS A 17 -3.32 -26.97 -0.96
CA LYS A 17 -3.48 -26.05 -2.09
C LYS A 17 -4.52 -24.98 -1.80
N PHE A 18 -5.63 -25.34 -1.15
CA PHE A 18 -6.69 -24.39 -0.80
C PHE A 18 -6.22 -23.40 0.28
N THR A 19 -5.57 -23.86 1.35
CA THR A 19 -4.97 -23.00 2.38
C THR A 19 -3.87 -22.12 1.81
N GLY A 20 -3.03 -22.67 0.91
CA GLY A 20 -1.99 -21.94 0.21
C GLY A 20 -2.54 -20.84 -0.68
N ILE A 21 -3.59 -21.10 -1.46
CA ILE A 21 -4.26 -20.08 -2.30
C ILE A 21 -4.97 -19.03 -1.44
N GLN A 22 -5.54 -19.40 -0.30
CA GLN A 22 -6.14 -18.44 0.62
C GLN A 22 -5.10 -17.56 1.33
N LEU A 23 -3.96 -18.12 1.73
CA LEU A 23 -2.81 -17.37 2.24
C LEU A 23 -2.22 -16.47 1.16
N LEU A 24 -2.14 -16.94 -0.09
CA LEU A 24 -1.73 -16.15 -1.26
C LEU A 24 -2.78 -15.11 -1.68
N LYS A 25 -3.98 -15.12 -1.10
CA LYS A 25 -5.00 -14.07 -1.24
C LYS A 25 -4.96 -13.07 -0.07
N ARG A 26 -4.49 -13.51 1.10
CA ARG A 26 -4.32 -12.73 2.34
C ARG A 26 -2.89 -12.30 2.62
N TRP A 27 -1.96 -12.58 1.70
CA TRP A 27 -0.57 -12.13 1.76
C TRP A 27 -0.41 -10.63 2.04
N PRO A 28 -1.32 -9.73 1.62
CA PRO A 28 -1.26 -8.31 1.99
C PRO A 28 -1.42 -8.09 3.49
N SER A 29 -2.40 -8.75 4.09
CA SER A 29 -2.69 -8.67 5.52
C SER A 29 -1.56 -9.27 6.34
N LEU A 30 -0.95 -10.35 5.83
CA LEU A 30 0.22 -10.98 6.45
C LEU A 30 1.48 -10.12 6.33
N LEU A 31 1.66 -9.42 5.21
CA LEU A 31 2.77 -8.49 5.02
C LEU A 31 2.60 -7.26 5.93
N ALA A 32 1.39 -6.69 6.01
CA ALA A 32 1.09 -5.57 6.91
C ALA A 32 1.31 -5.97 8.38
N LEU A 33 0.86 -7.16 8.77
CA LEU A 33 1.09 -7.71 10.11
C LEU A 33 2.58 -7.98 10.36
N ALA A 34 3.32 -8.47 9.36
CA ALA A 34 4.75 -8.70 9.46
C ALA A 34 5.52 -7.37 9.60
N MET A 35 5.17 -6.33 8.85
CA MET A 35 5.76 -4.99 8.97
C MET A 35 5.46 -4.37 10.34
N ALA A 36 4.25 -4.57 10.87
CA ALA A 36 3.90 -4.17 12.23
C ALA A 36 4.69 -4.97 13.29
N ALA A 37 4.95 -6.26 13.05
CA ALA A 37 5.66 -7.14 13.97
C ALA A 37 7.19 -6.96 13.95
N THR A 38 7.78 -6.53 12.84
CA THR A 38 9.24 -6.33 12.74
C THR A 38 9.73 -5.04 13.38
N GLY A 39 8.82 -4.17 13.85
CA GLY A 39 9.19 -2.97 14.59
C GLY A 39 10.03 -1.99 13.78
N LEU A 40 9.70 -1.80 12.49
CA LEU A 40 10.30 -0.73 11.69
C LEU A 40 10.24 0.56 12.51
N PRO A 41 11.35 1.28 12.77
CA PRO A 41 11.25 2.48 13.57
C PRO A 41 10.29 3.46 12.88
N ALA A 42 9.31 3.97 13.61
CA ALA A 42 8.48 5.09 13.18
C ALA A 42 9.42 6.28 12.96
N SER A 43 9.88 6.38 11.72
CA SER A 43 10.93 7.26 11.25
C SER A 43 10.44 7.90 9.97
N THR A 44 10.63 9.21 9.90
CA THR A 44 10.19 10.01 8.76
C THR A 44 11.01 9.69 7.52
N ASP A 45 12.31 9.42 7.68
CA ASP A 45 13.25 9.24 6.56
C ASP A 45 12.84 8.12 5.57
N PRO A 46 12.79 6.82 5.92
CA PRO A 46 12.41 5.77 4.97
C PRO A 46 10.96 5.88 4.49
N MET A 47 10.06 6.38 5.34
CA MET A 47 8.64 6.45 5.03
C MET A 47 8.33 7.61 4.07
N SER A 48 9.05 8.72 4.15
CA SER A 48 8.97 9.81 3.17
C SER A 48 9.39 9.33 1.77
N PHE A 49 10.46 8.54 1.67
CA PHE A 49 10.87 7.96 0.39
C PHE A 49 9.81 7.01 -0.18
N ILE A 50 9.22 6.15 0.66
CA ILE A 50 8.16 5.24 0.22
C ILE A 50 6.96 6.02 -0.31
N LEU A 51 6.51 7.07 0.38
CA LEU A 51 5.37 7.91 -0.05
C LEU A 51 5.60 8.53 -1.43
N ILE A 52 6.81 9.01 -1.72
CA ILE A 52 7.17 9.56 -3.04
C ILE A 52 7.15 8.46 -4.10
N LEU A 53 7.73 7.29 -3.81
CA LEU A 53 7.80 6.18 -4.76
C LEU A 53 6.41 5.67 -5.13
N ILE A 54 5.50 5.49 -4.16
CA ILE A 54 4.13 5.03 -4.44
C ILE A 54 3.34 6.07 -5.25
N ALA A 55 3.50 7.37 -4.94
CA ALA A 55 2.88 8.44 -5.72
C ALA A 55 3.37 8.46 -7.18
N LEU A 56 4.64 8.10 -7.42
CA LEU A 56 5.23 8.04 -8.76
C LEU A 56 4.74 6.85 -9.60
N VAL A 57 4.33 5.74 -8.98
CA VAL A 57 3.82 4.56 -9.71
C VAL A 57 2.58 4.92 -10.54
N TYR A 58 1.75 5.84 -10.06
CA TYR A 58 0.48 6.21 -10.71
C TYR A 58 0.61 6.84 -12.10
N PRO A 59 1.40 7.92 -12.31
CA PRO A 59 1.61 8.46 -13.64
C PRO A 59 2.32 7.44 -14.56
N ILE A 60 3.25 6.64 -14.05
CA ILE A 60 3.95 5.61 -14.83
C ILE A 60 2.96 4.53 -15.32
N ALA A 61 2.17 3.95 -14.42
CA ALA A 61 1.16 2.94 -14.75
C ALA A 61 0.09 3.49 -15.69
N GLY A 62 -0.36 4.73 -15.46
CA GLY A 62 -1.29 5.43 -16.33
C GLY A 62 -0.72 5.63 -17.74
N ALA A 63 0.56 5.96 -17.87
CA ALA A 63 1.24 6.11 -19.15
C ALA A 63 1.34 4.77 -19.89
N ILE A 64 1.77 3.71 -19.21
CA ILE A 64 1.87 2.34 -19.77
C ILE A 64 0.51 1.84 -20.25
N ARG A 65 -0.55 2.08 -19.47
CA ARG A 65 -1.92 1.65 -19.81
C ARG A 65 -2.61 2.57 -20.82
N GLY A 66 -1.97 3.65 -21.26
CA GLY A 66 -2.56 4.62 -22.20
C GLY A 66 -3.72 5.44 -21.62
N HIS A 67 -3.90 5.45 -20.30
CA HIS A 67 -4.95 6.19 -19.60
C HIS A 67 -4.49 7.58 -19.15
N LEU A 68 -3.18 7.85 -19.21
CA LEU A 68 -2.61 9.18 -18.99
C LEU A 68 -2.74 10.05 -20.26
N ARG A 69 -3.97 10.34 -20.64
CA ARG A 69 -4.29 11.18 -21.82
C ARG A 69 -5.16 12.36 -21.41
N GLY A 70 -4.89 13.51 -22.04
CA GLY A 70 -5.57 14.77 -21.77
C GLY A 70 -4.88 15.61 -20.68
N VAL A 71 -4.81 16.92 -20.92
CA VAL A 71 -4.13 17.89 -20.06
C VAL A 71 -4.63 17.80 -18.62
N ARG A 72 -5.94 17.69 -18.41
CA ARG A 72 -6.54 17.58 -17.08
C ARG A 72 -6.00 16.38 -16.30
N THR A 73 -5.92 15.21 -16.92
CA THR A 73 -5.46 13.98 -16.27
C THR A 73 -3.99 14.08 -15.88
N ILE A 74 -3.16 14.64 -16.76
CA ILE A 74 -1.74 14.89 -16.52
C ILE A 74 -1.57 15.87 -15.35
N LEU A 75 -2.30 16.99 -15.36
CA LEU A 75 -2.25 17.99 -14.30
C LEU A 75 -2.69 17.42 -12.95
N ILE A 76 -3.73 16.60 -12.91
CA ILE A 76 -4.22 15.95 -11.69
C ILE A 76 -3.12 15.03 -11.10
N GLN A 77 -2.48 14.19 -11.94
CA GLN A 77 -1.43 13.29 -11.47
C GLN A 77 -0.16 14.04 -11.08
N ALA A 78 0.21 15.10 -11.81
CA ALA A 78 1.35 15.95 -11.46
C ALA A 78 1.11 16.71 -10.15
N ALA A 79 -0.10 17.24 -9.95
CA ALA A 79 -0.50 17.91 -8.71
C ALA A 79 -0.49 16.94 -7.52
N ALA A 80 -1.00 15.72 -7.69
CA ALA A 80 -0.95 14.69 -6.65
C ALA A 80 0.49 14.32 -6.29
N LEU A 81 1.34 14.05 -7.29
CA LEU A 81 2.75 13.74 -7.06
C LEU A 81 3.45 14.88 -6.32
N LEU A 82 3.23 16.12 -6.76
CA LEU A 82 3.82 17.29 -6.11
C LEU A 82 3.33 17.44 -4.67
N PHE A 83 2.03 17.30 -4.44
CA PHE A 83 1.42 17.39 -3.11
C PHE A 83 2.01 16.36 -2.14
N PHE A 84 2.03 15.07 -2.52
CA PHE A 84 2.59 14.02 -1.66
C PHE A 84 4.11 14.17 -1.48
N SER A 85 4.83 14.62 -2.50
CA SER A 85 6.27 14.89 -2.39
C SER A 85 6.56 16.05 -1.43
N ILE A 86 5.76 17.11 -1.45
CA ILE A 86 5.90 18.22 -0.51
C ILE A 86 5.66 17.74 0.92
N ILE A 87 4.59 16.96 1.17
CA ILE A 87 4.33 16.41 2.51
C ILE A 87 5.52 15.55 2.98
N ALA A 88 6.00 14.64 2.11
CA ALA A 88 7.11 13.76 2.41
C ALA A 88 8.42 14.52 2.69
N LEU A 89 8.70 15.60 1.96
CA LEU A 89 9.90 16.40 2.19
C LEU A 89 9.77 17.24 3.47
N VAL A 90 8.65 17.93 3.66
CA VAL A 90 8.43 18.79 4.84
C VAL A 90 8.50 17.98 6.14
N SER A 91 8.00 16.74 6.16
CA SER A 91 8.08 15.86 7.34
C SER A 91 9.51 15.56 7.80
N LEU A 92 10.52 15.70 6.91
CA LEU A 92 11.94 15.50 7.23
C LEU A 92 12.58 16.73 7.88
N TYR A 93 12.00 17.91 7.71
CA TYR A 93 12.58 19.18 8.17
C TYR A 93 11.88 19.78 9.40
N VAL A 94 10.80 19.16 9.87
CA VAL A 94 10.09 19.55 11.10
C VAL A 94 10.56 18.69 12.27
N ASP A 95 10.08 19.01 13.48
CA ASP A 95 10.31 18.15 14.64
C ASP A 95 9.70 16.76 14.43
N ARG A 96 10.20 15.78 15.20
CA ARG A 96 9.84 14.37 15.03
C ARG A 96 8.34 14.12 15.12
N GLU A 97 7.65 14.72 16.08
CA GLU A 97 6.22 14.47 16.31
C GLU A 97 5.39 15.05 15.18
N THR A 98 5.62 16.33 14.83
CA THR A 98 4.96 16.99 13.69
C THR A 98 5.24 16.24 12.38
N GLY A 99 6.48 15.76 12.19
CA GLY A 99 6.87 14.99 11.00
C GLY A 99 6.09 13.68 10.87
N LEU A 100 5.92 12.94 11.96
CA LEU A 100 5.13 11.71 11.98
C LEU A 100 3.65 11.98 11.69
N ILE A 101 3.07 13.05 12.25
CA ILE A 101 1.67 13.43 12.00
C ILE A 101 1.46 13.83 10.53
N LEU A 102 2.34 14.68 9.99
CA LEU A 102 2.30 15.10 8.59
C LEU A 102 2.39 13.91 7.65
N LEU A 103 3.31 12.99 7.94
CA LEU A 103 3.53 11.82 7.11
C LEU A 103 2.35 10.85 7.19
N ALA A 104 1.79 10.62 8.38
CA ALA A 104 0.57 9.85 8.56
C ALA A 104 -0.61 10.45 7.79
N ALA A 105 -0.77 11.78 7.82
CA ALA A 105 -1.78 12.48 7.02
C ALA A 105 -1.53 12.30 5.51
N GLY A 106 -0.27 12.33 5.07
CA GLY A 106 0.13 12.02 3.70
C GLY A 106 -0.30 10.63 3.25
N TYR A 107 -0.01 9.60 4.06
CA TYR A 107 -0.42 8.23 3.79
C TYR A 107 -1.95 8.05 3.80
N ILE A 108 -2.68 8.69 4.72
CA ILE A 108 -4.16 8.67 4.70
C ILE A 108 -4.69 9.31 3.41
N GLY A 109 -4.13 10.46 3.02
CA GLY A 109 -4.48 11.14 1.78
C GLY A 109 -4.20 10.27 0.55
N HIS A 110 -3.09 9.53 0.55
CA HIS A 110 -2.74 8.62 -0.52
C HIS A 110 -3.66 7.39 -0.55
N ALA A 111 -4.04 6.83 0.61
CA ALA A 111 -5.05 5.77 0.69
C ALA A 111 -6.40 6.20 0.09
N VAL A 112 -6.83 7.44 0.32
CA VAL A 112 -8.04 8.00 -0.28
C VAL A 112 -7.88 8.15 -1.81
N TRP A 113 -6.71 8.57 -2.26
CA TRP A 113 -6.37 8.66 -3.68
C TRP A 113 -6.42 7.29 -4.37
N ASP A 114 -5.83 6.28 -3.74
CA ASP A 114 -5.86 4.89 -4.20
C ASP A 114 -7.29 4.37 -4.29
N PHE A 115 -8.11 4.66 -3.28
CA PHE A 115 -9.52 4.26 -3.28
C PHE A 115 -10.30 4.93 -4.42
N ALA A 116 -10.05 6.20 -4.71
CA ALA A 116 -10.64 6.86 -5.88
C ALA A 116 -10.21 6.18 -7.20
N HIS A 117 -8.95 5.72 -7.29
CA HIS A 117 -8.46 5.01 -8.47
C HIS A 117 -8.94 3.56 -8.54
N PHE A 118 -9.18 2.91 -7.39
CA PHE A 118 -9.86 1.62 -7.29
C PHE A 118 -11.28 1.70 -7.87
N LEU A 119 -12.02 2.76 -7.53
CA LEU A 119 -13.36 3.00 -8.06
C LEU A 119 -13.35 3.28 -9.56
N SER A 120 -12.34 4.00 -10.06
CA SER A 120 -12.26 4.34 -11.49
C SER A 120 -11.72 3.21 -12.38
N ASN A 121 -10.85 2.33 -11.84
CA ASN A 121 -10.17 1.23 -12.55
C ASN A 121 -9.45 1.64 -13.85
N LYS A 122 -8.95 2.88 -13.92
CA LYS A 122 -8.31 3.45 -15.13
C LYS A 122 -6.78 3.45 -15.06
N MET A 123 -6.21 3.95 -13.96
CA MET A 123 -4.77 4.24 -13.87
C MET A 123 -3.90 3.04 -13.50
N VAL A 124 -4.37 2.24 -12.54
CA VAL A 124 -3.67 1.06 -12.02
C VAL A 124 -4.62 -0.13 -12.05
N TRP A 125 -4.09 -1.34 -11.84
CA TRP A 125 -4.95 -2.51 -11.65
C TRP A 125 -5.73 -2.40 -10.35
N ARG A 126 -6.99 -2.83 -10.36
CA ARG A 126 -7.88 -2.75 -9.20
C ARG A 126 -7.32 -3.42 -7.94
N TRP A 127 -6.69 -4.59 -8.08
CA TRP A 127 -6.05 -5.28 -6.96
C TRP A 127 -4.86 -4.49 -6.38
N TYR A 128 -4.16 -3.72 -7.21
CA TYR A 128 -3.03 -2.90 -6.77
C TYR A 128 -3.53 -1.70 -5.96
N ALA A 129 -4.56 -0.99 -6.46
CA ALA A 129 -5.17 0.11 -5.72
C ALA A 129 -5.78 -0.34 -4.38
N GLU A 130 -6.44 -1.50 -4.35
CA GLU A 130 -6.98 -2.09 -3.12
C GLU A 130 -5.86 -2.39 -2.10
N TRP A 131 -4.75 -2.96 -2.57
CA TRP A 131 -3.59 -3.26 -1.75
C TRP A 131 -2.95 -2.00 -1.17
N CYS A 132 -2.69 -0.99 -2.00
CA CYS A 132 -2.09 0.27 -1.56
C CYS A 132 -2.99 1.01 -0.56
N THR A 133 -4.31 1.04 -0.80
CA THR A 133 -5.27 1.65 0.14
C THR A 133 -5.13 1.05 1.55
N ILE A 134 -5.05 -0.28 1.65
CA ILE A 134 -4.93 -0.97 2.94
C ILE A 134 -3.55 -0.70 3.53
N LEU A 135 -2.49 -0.86 2.75
CA LEU A 135 -1.11 -0.69 3.22
C LEU A 135 -0.88 0.72 3.78
N ASP A 136 -1.29 1.76 3.04
CA ASP A 136 -1.11 3.15 3.42
C ASP A 136 -1.84 3.48 4.72
N PHE A 137 -3.06 2.94 4.90
CA PHE A 137 -3.80 3.09 6.15
C PHE A 137 -3.06 2.47 7.35
N PHE A 138 -2.49 1.27 7.17
CA PHE A 138 -1.70 0.63 8.23
C PHE A 138 -0.39 1.37 8.51
N ILE A 139 0.29 1.89 7.49
CA ILE A 139 1.49 2.73 7.68
C ILE A 139 1.13 3.99 8.47
N ALA A 140 0.03 4.67 8.13
CA ALA A 140 -0.41 5.84 8.89
C ALA A 140 -0.71 5.50 10.36
N ALA A 141 -1.43 4.41 10.63
CA ALA A 141 -1.70 3.97 11.99
C ALA A 141 -0.40 3.66 12.77
N PHE A 142 0.58 3.04 12.10
CA PHE A 142 1.87 2.73 12.68
C PHE A 142 2.70 3.98 12.99
N LEU A 143 2.69 4.99 12.11
CA LEU A 143 3.36 6.27 12.32
C LEU A 143 2.78 7.04 13.51
N LEU A 144 1.46 6.92 13.74
CA LEU A 144 0.76 7.57 14.85
C LEU A 144 0.89 6.82 16.19
N ALA A 145 1.12 5.50 16.16
CA ALA A 145 1.24 4.68 17.37
C ALA A 145 2.19 5.25 18.45
N PRO A 146 3.43 5.68 18.14
CA PRO A 146 4.35 6.23 19.16
C PRO A 146 3.94 7.61 19.72
N ILE A 147 2.93 8.28 19.14
CA ILE A 147 2.43 9.58 19.64
C ILE A 147 1.43 9.36 20.78
N PHE A 148 0.73 8.21 20.77
CA PHE A 148 -0.30 7.89 21.75
C PHE A 148 0.18 6.98 22.89
N MET A 149 1.45 6.58 22.89
CA MET A 149 2.09 5.72 23.89
C MET A 149 3.03 6.52 24.78
#